data_AF-A0A2L2WP65-F1
#
_entry.id   AF-A0A2L2WP65-F1
#
_cell.length_a   1.000
_cell.length_b   1.000
_cell.length_c   1.000
_cell.angle_alpha   90.00
_cell.angle_beta   90.00
_cell.angle_gamma   90.00
#
_symmetry.space_group_name_H-M   'P 1'
#
loop_
_entity.id
_entity.type
_entity.pdbx_description
1 polymer ?
#
loop_
_entity_poly.entity_id
_entity_poly.type
_entity_poly.pdbx_seq_one_letter_code
_entity_poly.pdbx_strand_id
1 'polypeptide(L)'
;KACKPIRFDGNGYSDEWVEEAGRRGLDCEKSCPVIFERYLDDASVDMFESLNVMTRKELEARNEVKWDTYTKRIQIEARVMGDLSLNHIIPVATHYQSRLIKNVQGMRSVFDTDKAERLSARNMRLIEEIAERTAKIEQGVAGLVAARKVANRISNEHDKAIAYHDTVASRLEDIRKEIDKLELIVEDNLWTLPKYRELLFIR
;
A
#
# COMPACT_ATOMS: atom_id res chain seq x y z
N LYS A 1 -33.84 1.11 25.04
CA LYS A 1 -32.65 0.90 25.92
C LYS A 1 -31.60 0.03 25.22
N ALA A 2 -31.97 -1.12 24.66
CA ALA A 2 -31.04 -2.03 23.94
C ALA A 2 -30.26 -1.37 22.78
N CYS A 3 -30.92 -0.54 21.96
CA CYS A 3 -30.28 0.12 20.81
C CYS A 3 -29.49 1.40 21.16
N LYS A 4 -29.33 1.77 22.44
CA LYS A 4 -28.65 3.02 22.81
C LYS A 4 -27.18 3.07 22.36
N PRO A 5 -26.36 2.00 22.47
CA PRO A 5 -24.95 2.03 22.09
C PRO A 5 -24.71 2.29 20.59
N ILE A 6 -25.58 1.77 19.72
CA ILE A 6 -25.43 1.86 18.25
C ILE A 6 -25.87 3.20 17.65
N ARG A 7 -26.53 4.08 18.41
CA ARG A 7 -27.03 5.37 17.91
C ARG A 7 -25.92 6.42 17.98
N PHE A 8 -25.58 6.99 16.85
CA PHE A 8 -24.59 8.06 16.74
C PHE A 8 -24.99 9.04 15.64
N ASP A 9 -25.07 10.33 15.98
CA ASP A 9 -25.50 11.41 15.09
C ASP A 9 -24.35 12.40 14.79
N GLY A 10 -23.10 12.01 15.10
CA GLY A 10 -21.89 12.81 14.89
C GLY A 10 -21.14 12.45 13.60
N ASN A 11 -19.90 12.94 13.49
CA ASN A 11 -19.03 12.61 12.36
C ASN A 11 -18.51 11.17 12.47
N GLY A 12 -19.03 10.25 11.65
CA GLY A 12 -18.64 8.84 11.64
C GLY A 12 -17.20 8.56 11.14
N TYR A 13 -16.49 9.57 10.63
CA TYR A 13 -15.12 9.43 10.14
C TYR A 13 -14.06 9.98 11.09
N SER A 14 -14.44 10.58 12.23
CA SER A 14 -13.46 11.14 13.17
C SER A 14 -12.79 10.04 14.00
N ASP A 15 -11.52 10.27 14.36
CA ASP A 15 -10.82 9.40 15.31
C ASP A 15 -11.52 9.36 16.69
N GLU A 16 -12.15 10.49 17.07
CA GLU A 16 -12.99 10.60 18.26
C GLU A 16 -14.13 9.55 18.26
N TRP A 17 -14.76 9.32 17.10
CA TRP A 17 -15.80 8.31 16.97
C TRP A 17 -15.25 6.90 17.10
N VAL A 18 -14.07 6.61 16.55
CA VAL A 18 -13.43 5.29 16.67
C VAL A 18 -13.18 4.96 18.15
N GLU A 19 -12.65 5.91 18.92
CA GLU A 19 -12.43 5.74 20.37
C GLU A 19 -13.74 5.62 21.16
N GLU A 20 -14.77 6.39 20.78
CA GLU A 20 -16.07 6.34 21.41
C GLU A 20 -16.81 5.02 21.11
N ALA A 21 -16.77 4.56 19.86
CA ALA A 21 -17.35 3.30 19.43
C ALA A 21 -16.72 2.12 20.18
N GLY A 22 -15.39 2.11 20.34
CA GLY A 22 -14.67 1.14 21.16
C GLY A 22 -15.13 1.16 22.62
N ARG A 23 -15.28 2.36 23.23
CA ARG A 23 -15.83 2.53 24.60
C ARG A 23 -17.28 2.03 24.73
N ARG A 24 -18.06 2.08 23.65
CA ARG A 24 -19.44 1.58 23.58
C ARG A 24 -19.52 0.07 23.33
N GLY A 25 -18.38 -0.61 23.13
CA GLY A 25 -18.32 -2.03 22.81
C GLY A 25 -18.71 -2.35 21.36
N LEU A 26 -18.62 -1.38 20.45
CA LEU A 26 -18.85 -1.60 19.03
C LEU A 26 -17.58 -2.14 18.38
N ASP A 27 -17.73 -3.12 17.48
CA ASP A 27 -16.62 -3.68 16.72
C ASP A 27 -15.98 -2.60 15.82
N CYS A 28 -14.68 -2.39 16.02
CA CYS A 28 -13.87 -1.41 15.31
C CYS A 28 -12.69 -2.07 14.56
N GLU A 29 -12.74 -3.39 14.36
CA GLU A 29 -11.74 -4.13 13.61
C GLU A 29 -11.62 -3.61 12.17
N LYS A 30 -10.38 -3.56 11.67
CA LYS A 30 -10.05 -3.08 10.31
C LYS A 30 -9.45 -4.18 9.45
N SER A 31 -8.94 -5.25 10.06
CA SER A 31 -8.37 -6.40 9.38
C SER A 31 -9.45 -7.21 8.68
N CYS A 32 -9.45 -7.19 7.34
CA CYS A 32 -10.41 -7.97 6.56
C CYS A 32 -10.39 -9.47 6.93
N PRO A 33 -9.22 -10.14 7.07
CA PRO A 33 -9.16 -11.52 7.51
C PRO A 33 -9.87 -11.78 8.86
N VAL A 34 -9.67 -10.90 9.85
CA VAL A 34 -10.26 -11.03 11.18
C VAL A 34 -11.76 -10.75 11.15
N ILE A 35 -12.20 -9.76 10.37
CA ILE A 35 -13.62 -9.46 10.18
C ILE A 35 -14.36 -10.67 9.60
N PHE A 36 -13.74 -11.44 8.70
CA PHE A 36 -14.40 -12.62 8.15
C PHE A 36 -14.71 -13.67 9.22
N GLU A 37 -13.91 -13.79 10.29
CA GLU A 37 -14.19 -14.70 11.41
C GLU A 37 -15.56 -14.45 12.06
N ARG A 38 -16.08 -13.21 12.02
CA ARG A 38 -17.39 -12.84 12.58
C ARG A 38 -18.57 -13.61 11.97
N TYR A 39 -18.40 -14.23 10.79
CA TYR A 39 -19.39 -15.17 10.24
C TYR A 39 -19.57 -16.43 11.10
N LEU A 40 -18.57 -16.80 11.90
CA LEU A 40 -18.56 -18.00 12.73
C LEU A 40 -18.93 -17.73 14.19
N ASP A 41 -19.16 -16.46 14.55
CA ASP A 41 -19.72 -16.09 15.85
C ASP A 41 -21.06 -16.81 16.05
N ASP A 42 -21.31 -17.34 17.25
CA ASP A 42 -22.49 -18.17 17.49
C ASP A 42 -23.80 -17.44 17.19
N ALA A 43 -23.87 -16.13 17.47
CA ALA A 43 -25.02 -15.30 17.12
C ALA A 43 -25.22 -15.16 15.60
N SER A 44 -24.14 -15.07 14.83
CA SER A 44 -24.18 -15.02 13.36
C SER A 44 -24.66 -16.36 12.81
N VAL A 45 -24.09 -17.47 13.30
CA VAL A 45 -24.46 -18.82 12.88
C VAL A 45 -25.93 -19.12 13.19
N ASP A 46 -26.38 -18.85 14.42
CA ASP A 46 -27.77 -19.05 14.84
C ASP A 46 -28.75 -18.23 13.98
N MET A 47 -28.41 -16.98 13.66
CA MET A 47 -29.20 -16.16 12.75
C MET A 47 -29.28 -16.77 11.34
N PHE A 48 -28.17 -17.25 10.77
CA PHE A 48 -28.18 -17.84 9.43
C PHE A 48 -28.94 -19.18 9.37
N GLU A 49 -28.78 -20.03 10.40
CA GLU A 49 -29.41 -21.34 10.48
C GLU A 49 -30.92 -21.22 10.75
N SER A 50 -31.33 -20.37 11.69
CA SER A 50 -32.75 -20.14 12.01
C SER A 50 -33.56 -19.60 10.82
N LEU A 51 -32.92 -18.84 9.93
CA LEU A 51 -33.51 -18.32 8.71
C LEU A 51 -33.41 -19.28 7.51
N ASN A 52 -32.84 -20.48 7.70
CA ASN A 52 -32.57 -21.46 6.63
C ASN A 52 -31.80 -20.87 5.44
N VAL A 53 -30.84 -19.97 5.71
CA VAL A 53 -30.04 -19.31 4.67
C VAL A 53 -28.74 -20.07 4.42
N MET A 54 -28.01 -20.39 5.49
CA MET A 54 -26.75 -21.13 5.46
C MET A 54 -26.58 -21.94 6.75
N THR A 55 -25.92 -23.08 6.64
CA THR A 55 -25.46 -23.90 7.77
C THR A 55 -24.07 -23.47 8.24
N ARG A 56 -23.68 -23.84 9.47
CA ARG A 56 -22.32 -23.61 9.98
C ARG A 56 -21.22 -24.05 9.01
N LYS A 57 -21.36 -25.24 8.41
CA LYS A 57 -20.38 -25.78 7.45
C LYS A 57 -20.25 -24.91 6.19
N GLU A 58 -21.36 -24.35 5.72
CA GLU A 58 -21.34 -23.44 4.57
C GLU A 58 -20.70 -22.09 4.92
N LEU A 59 -20.90 -21.61 6.15
CA LEU A 59 -20.24 -20.39 6.66
C LEU A 59 -18.72 -20.59 6.81
N GLU A 60 -18.28 -21.75 7.31
CA GLU A 60 -16.87 -22.14 7.38
C GLU A 60 -16.23 -22.15 5.99
N ALA A 61 -16.86 -22.84 5.04
CA ALA A 61 -16.39 -22.88 3.65
C ALA A 61 -16.36 -21.48 3.01
N ARG A 62 -17.35 -20.63 3.30
CA ARG A 62 -17.41 -19.25 2.80
C ARG A 62 -16.24 -18.41 3.34
N ASN A 63 -15.88 -18.59 4.61
CA ASN A 63 -14.74 -17.91 5.20
C ASN A 63 -13.42 -18.37 4.58
N GLU A 64 -13.25 -19.67 4.38
CA GLU A 64 -12.07 -20.22 3.72
C GLU A 64 -11.87 -19.63 2.32
N VAL A 65 -12.94 -19.57 1.51
CA VAL A 65 -12.90 -18.93 0.18
C VAL A 65 -12.59 -17.44 0.27
N LYS A 66 -13.09 -16.72 1.28
CA LYS A 66 -12.80 -15.29 1.48
C LYS A 66 -11.34 -15.05 1.85
N TRP A 67 -10.76 -15.85 2.75
CA TRP A 67 -9.35 -15.76 3.12
C TRP A 67 -8.43 -16.06 1.93
N ASP A 68 -8.75 -17.10 1.15
CA ASP A 68 -8.02 -17.44 -0.07
C ASP A 68 -8.10 -16.30 -1.12
N THR A 69 -9.30 -15.76 -1.35
CA THR A 69 -9.51 -14.64 -2.29
C THR A 69 -8.73 -13.40 -1.87
N TYR A 70 -8.79 -13.04 -0.59
CA TYR A 70 -8.04 -11.91 -0.03
C TYR A 70 -6.54 -12.11 -0.22
N THR A 71 -6.03 -13.28 0.17
CA THR A 71 -4.61 -13.64 0.05
C THR A 71 -4.14 -13.52 -1.40
N LYS A 72 -4.87 -14.12 -2.35
CA LYS A 72 -4.52 -14.09 -3.78
C LYS A 72 -4.51 -12.67 -4.34
N ARG A 73 -5.48 -11.85 -3.94
CA ARG A 73 -5.55 -10.44 -4.36
C ARG A 73 -4.32 -9.66 -3.91
N ILE A 74 -4.02 -9.65 -2.61
CA ILE A 74 -2.84 -8.94 -2.08
C ILE A 74 -1.55 -9.51 -2.69
N GLN A 75 -1.51 -10.82 -2.94
CA GLN A 75 -0.36 -11.44 -3.60
C GLN A 75 -0.15 -10.92 -5.03
N ILE A 76 -1.21 -10.75 -5.82
CA ILE A 76 -1.13 -10.18 -7.17
C ILE A 76 -0.69 -8.72 -7.09
N GLU A 77 -1.34 -7.91 -6.24
CA GLU A 77 -0.98 -6.50 -6.03
C GLU A 77 0.50 -6.35 -5.68
N ALA A 78 1.02 -7.21 -4.79
CA ALA A 78 2.42 -7.21 -4.42
C ALA A 78 3.38 -7.71 -5.49
N ARG A 79 2.95 -8.61 -6.39
CA ARG A 79 3.75 -8.99 -7.57
C ARG A 79 3.86 -7.81 -8.53
N VAL A 80 2.72 -7.20 -8.86
CA VAL A 80 2.64 -6.09 -9.81
C VAL A 80 3.40 -4.88 -9.28
N MET A 81 3.25 -4.53 -7.99
CA MET A 81 3.97 -3.42 -7.38
C MET A 81 5.49 -3.60 -7.50
N GLY A 82 6.01 -4.78 -7.17
CA GLY A 82 7.45 -5.07 -7.29
C GLY A 82 7.95 -5.02 -8.73
N ASP A 83 7.19 -5.60 -9.67
CA ASP A 83 7.52 -5.60 -11.09
C ASP A 83 7.54 -4.18 -11.68
N LEU A 84 6.48 -3.39 -11.44
CA LEU A 84 6.40 -2.00 -11.89
C LEU A 84 7.51 -1.14 -11.30
N SER A 85 7.80 -1.32 -10.00
CA SER A 85 8.83 -0.56 -9.31
C SER A 85 10.21 -0.77 -9.93
N LEU A 86 10.60 -2.03 -10.12
CA LEU A 86 11.93 -2.40 -10.62
C LEU A 86 12.10 -2.16 -12.12
N ASN A 87 11.06 -2.42 -12.92
CA ASN A 87 11.17 -2.42 -14.38
C ASN A 87 10.70 -1.12 -15.05
N HIS A 88 9.84 -0.34 -14.39
CA HIS A 88 9.28 0.89 -14.97
C HIS A 88 9.72 2.14 -14.19
N ILE A 89 9.59 2.15 -12.86
CA ILE A 89 9.81 3.36 -12.06
C ILE A 89 11.30 3.65 -11.86
N ILE A 90 12.07 2.70 -11.33
CA ILE A 90 13.49 2.88 -11.02
C ILE A 90 14.29 3.25 -12.29
N PRO A 91 14.14 2.57 -13.44
CA PRO A 91 14.91 2.90 -14.64
C PRO A 91 14.66 4.32 -15.14
N VAL A 92 13.42 4.80 -15.08
CA VAL A 92 13.03 6.17 -15.45
C VAL A 92 13.69 7.19 -14.52
N ALA A 93 13.66 6.92 -13.22
CA ALA A 93 14.27 7.80 -12.23
C ALA A 93 15.80 7.86 -12.38
N THR A 94 16.47 6.73 -12.59
CA THR A 94 17.91 6.65 -12.85
C THR A 94 18.29 7.36 -14.16
N HIS A 95 17.44 7.25 -15.19
CA HIS A 95 17.63 7.97 -16.45
C HIS A 95 17.57 9.48 -16.24
N TYR A 96 16.57 9.97 -15.50
CA TYR A 96 16.46 11.40 -15.17
C TYR A 96 17.62 11.88 -14.30
N GLN A 97 18.00 11.10 -13.28
CA GLN A 97 19.17 11.38 -12.45
C GLN A 97 20.45 11.54 -13.27
N SER A 98 20.66 10.68 -14.27
CA SER A 98 21.80 10.76 -15.19
C SER A 98 21.82 12.07 -15.99
N ARG A 99 20.64 12.57 -16.39
CA ARG A 99 20.52 13.88 -17.07
C ARG A 99 20.87 15.04 -16.14
N LEU A 100 20.43 14.98 -14.88
CA LEU A 100 20.77 15.98 -13.86
C LEU A 100 22.29 16.01 -13.60
N ILE A 101 22.94 14.84 -13.47
CA ILE A 101 24.39 14.74 -13.27
C ILE A 101 25.14 15.38 -14.43
N LYS A 102 24.76 15.07 -15.68
CA LYS A 102 25.36 15.69 -16.87
C LYS A 102 25.19 17.21 -16.89
N ASN A 103 24.04 17.73 -16.44
CA ASN A 103 23.82 19.17 -16.34
C ASN A 103 24.79 19.80 -15.33
N VAL A 104 24.95 19.21 -14.13
CA VAL A 104 25.89 19.70 -13.12
C VAL A 104 27.33 19.68 -13.63
N GLN A 105 27.75 18.59 -14.29
CA GLN A 105 29.07 18.49 -14.90
C GLN A 105 29.28 19.58 -15.97
N GLY A 106 28.27 19.82 -16.81
CA GLY A 106 28.29 20.90 -17.79
C GLY A 106 28.45 22.28 -17.15
N MET A 107 27.70 22.59 -16.08
CA MET A 107 27.83 23.85 -15.35
C MET A 107 29.23 24.07 -14.78
N ARG A 108 29.85 23.01 -14.23
CA ARG A 108 31.24 23.06 -13.73
C ARG A 108 32.29 23.27 -14.81
N SER A 109 32.00 22.88 -16.06
CA SER A 109 32.92 23.13 -17.19
C SER A 109 32.83 24.55 -17.77
N VAL A 110 31.72 25.26 -17.52
CA VAL A 110 31.44 26.59 -18.11
C VAL A 110 31.68 27.74 -17.13
N PHE A 111 31.46 27.52 -15.83
CA PHE A 111 31.58 28.56 -14.80
C PHE A 111 32.69 28.22 -13.79
N ASP A 112 33.22 29.26 -13.15
CA ASP A 112 34.13 29.11 -12.01
C ASP A 112 33.45 28.31 -10.87
N THR A 113 34.27 27.60 -10.09
CA THR A 113 33.83 26.64 -9.07
C THR A 113 32.72 27.17 -8.17
N ASP A 114 32.91 28.33 -7.54
CA ASP A 114 31.94 28.91 -6.59
C ASP A 114 30.59 29.21 -7.26
N LYS A 115 30.62 29.69 -8.51
CA LYS A 115 29.41 30.02 -9.26
C LYS A 115 28.72 28.75 -9.75
N ALA A 116 29.47 27.76 -10.21
CA ALA A 116 28.95 26.47 -10.66
C ALA A 116 28.26 25.71 -9.51
N GLU A 117 28.86 25.70 -8.31
CA GLU A 117 28.28 25.06 -7.13
C GLU A 117 26.97 25.73 -6.71
N ARG A 118 26.94 27.07 -6.64
CA ARG A 118 25.73 27.81 -6.29
C ARG A 118 24.59 27.57 -7.27
N LEU A 119 24.88 27.56 -8.57
CA LEU A 119 23.86 27.33 -9.62
C LEU A 119 23.39 25.86 -9.68
N SER A 120 24.26 24.91 -9.33
CA SER A 120 23.97 23.47 -9.39
C SER A 120 23.36 22.91 -8.10
N ALA A 121 23.30 23.70 -7.02
CA ALA A 121 22.86 23.25 -5.70
C ALA A 121 21.49 22.54 -5.70
N ARG A 122 20.53 23.04 -6.50
CA ARG A 122 19.22 22.38 -6.65
C ARG A 122 19.35 21.01 -7.32
N ASN A 123 20.08 20.92 -8.43
CA ASN A 123 20.25 19.67 -9.17
C ASN A 123 20.95 18.62 -8.31
N MET A 124 21.95 19.03 -7.51
CA MET A 124 22.62 18.14 -6.57
C MET A 124 21.67 17.56 -5.52
N ARG A 125 20.80 18.39 -4.92
CA ARG A 125 19.78 17.90 -3.98
C ARG A 125 18.81 16.90 -4.63
N LEU A 126 18.36 17.18 -5.86
CA LEU A 126 17.48 16.27 -6.58
C LEU A 126 18.17 14.93 -6.89
N ILE A 127 19.46 14.96 -7.26
CA ILE A 127 20.24 13.74 -7.53
C ILE A 127 20.31 12.86 -6.27
N GLU A 128 20.61 13.45 -5.12
CA GLU A 128 20.67 12.76 -3.83
C GLU A 128 19.30 12.20 -3.45
N GLU A 129 18.24 13.02 -3.55
CA GLU A 129 16.88 12.58 -3.23
C GLU A 129 16.41 11.43 -4.12
N ILE A 130 16.69 11.46 -5.42
CA ILE A 130 16.38 10.34 -6.33
C ILE A 130 17.14 9.08 -5.92
N ALA A 131 18.44 9.20 -5.57
CA ALA A 131 19.25 8.05 -5.16
C ALA A 131 18.70 7.40 -3.89
N GLU A 132 18.38 8.19 -2.87
CA GLU A 132 17.83 7.69 -1.61
C GLU A 132 16.48 7.02 -1.80
N ARG A 133 15.59 7.62 -2.60
CA ARG A 133 14.25 7.09 -2.86
C ARG A 133 14.30 5.78 -3.64
N THR A 134 15.10 5.73 -4.70
CA THR A 134 15.28 4.50 -5.49
C THR A 134 15.84 3.37 -4.62
N ALA A 135 16.84 3.64 -3.77
CA ALA A 135 17.35 2.65 -2.82
C ALA A 135 16.30 2.17 -1.81
N LYS A 136 15.46 3.07 -1.27
CA LYS A 136 14.35 2.70 -0.38
C LYS A 136 13.30 1.84 -1.08
N ILE A 137 12.97 2.15 -2.34
CA ILE A 137 12.06 1.34 -3.17
C ILE A 137 12.64 -0.07 -3.36
N GLU A 138 13.91 -0.19 -3.76
CA GLU A 138 14.57 -1.50 -3.95
C GLU A 138 14.56 -2.34 -2.67
N GLN A 139 14.93 -1.74 -1.53
CA GLN A 139 14.89 -2.41 -0.23
C GLN A 139 13.46 -2.81 0.16
N GLY A 140 12.49 -1.92 -0.08
CA GLY A 140 11.07 -2.18 0.16
C GLY A 140 10.57 -3.37 -0.64
N VAL A 141 10.88 -3.42 -1.94
CA VAL A 141 10.52 -4.53 -2.84
C VAL A 141 11.19 -5.83 -2.40
N ALA A 142 12.48 -5.81 -2.04
CA ALA A 142 13.17 -6.98 -1.51
C ALA A 142 12.50 -7.51 -0.22
N GLY A 143 12.14 -6.62 0.69
CA GLY A 143 11.39 -6.94 1.91
C GLY A 143 9.99 -7.48 1.63
N LEU A 144 9.27 -6.92 0.65
CA LEU A 144 7.97 -7.40 0.18
C LEU A 144 8.06 -8.83 -0.36
N VAL A 145 9.09 -9.13 -1.18
CA VAL A 145 9.34 -10.47 -1.71
C VAL A 145 9.65 -11.46 -0.58
N ALA A 146 10.48 -11.07 0.39
CA ALA A 146 10.80 -11.91 1.55
C ALA A 146 9.56 -12.21 2.41
N ALA A 147 8.75 -11.19 2.74
CA ALA A 147 7.52 -11.35 3.50
C ALA A 147 6.55 -12.33 2.81
N ARG A 148 6.37 -12.17 1.49
CA ARG A 148 5.56 -13.11 0.70
C ARG A 148 6.08 -14.54 0.70
N LYS A 149 7.40 -14.73 0.63
CA LYS A 149 7.99 -16.08 0.71
C LYS A 149 7.69 -16.77 2.04
N VAL A 150 7.71 -16.02 3.14
CA VAL A 150 7.35 -16.53 4.47
C VAL A 150 5.85 -16.83 4.54
N ALA A 151 5.00 -15.88 4.17
CA ALA A 151 3.54 -16.04 4.22
C ALA A 151 3.04 -17.22 3.36
N ASN A 152 3.63 -17.43 2.17
CA ASN A 152 3.25 -18.54 1.28
C ASN A 152 3.56 -19.94 1.83
N ARG A 153 4.37 -20.07 2.88
CA ARG A 153 4.66 -21.35 3.52
C ARG A 153 3.62 -21.73 4.57
N ILE A 154 2.76 -20.80 4.96
CA ILE A 154 1.69 -21.05 5.92
C ILE A 154 0.64 -21.92 5.23
N SER A 155 0.30 -23.07 5.84
CA SER A 155 -0.63 -24.03 5.24
C SER A 155 -2.09 -23.66 5.49
N ASN A 156 -2.39 -23.11 6.68
CA ASN A 156 -3.73 -22.67 7.04
C ASN A 156 -4.08 -21.36 6.31
N GLU A 157 -5.24 -21.31 5.62
CA GLU A 157 -5.64 -20.14 4.83
C GLU A 157 -5.96 -18.90 5.68
N HIS A 158 -6.51 -19.10 6.87
CA HIS A 158 -6.80 -18.02 7.81
C HIS A 158 -5.49 -17.35 8.28
N ASP A 159 -4.54 -18.13 8.79
CA ASP A 159 -3.27 -17.61 9.28
C ASP A 159 -2.45 -16.98 8.15
N LYS A 160 -2.57 -17.54 6.94
CA LYS A 160 -1.96 -16.98 5.73
C LYS A 160 -2.57 -15.62 5.39
N ALA A 161 -3.90 -15.49 5.43
CA ALA A 161 -4.58 -14.22 5.17
C ALA A 161 -4.18 -13.14 6.19
N ILE A 162 -4.09 -13.48 7.48
CA ILE A 162 -3.58 -12.58 8.52
C ILE A 162 -2.14 -12.16 8.22
N ALA A 163 -1.26 -13.12 7.92
CA ALA A 163 0.13 -12.81 7.58
C ALA A 163 0.25 -11.88 6.37
N TYR A 164 -0.59 -12.06 5.35
CA TYR A 164 -0.65 -11.17 4.19
C TYR A 164 -1.14 -9.77 4.56
N HIS A 165 -2.17 -9.65 5.40
CA HIS A 165 -2.66 -8.36 5.89
C HIS A 165 -1.58 -7.61 6.68
N ASP A 166 -0.99 -8.26 7.68
CA ASP A 166 -0.11 -7.59 8.64
C ASP A 166 1.27 -7.27 8.06
N THR A 167 1.81 -8.19 7.24
CA THR A 167 3.22 -8.12 6.83
C THR A 167 3.45 -7.77 5.36
N VAL A 168 2.47 -8.03 4.48
CA VAL A 168 2.60 -7.80 3.03
C VAL A 168 1.87 -6.53 2.62
N ALA A 169 0.60 -6.37 3.02
CA ALA A 169 -0.22 -5.23 2.60
C ALA A 169 0.35 -3.89 3.10
N SER A 170 0.83 -3.83 4.34
CA SER A 170 1.48 -2.65 4.93
C SER A 170 2.66 -2.14 4.09
N ARG A 171 3.47 -3.05 3.54
CA ARG A 171 4.65 -2.71 2.73
C ARG A 171 4.32 -2.12 1.37
N LEU A 172 3.14 -2.43 0.81
CA LEU A 172 2.70 -1.85 -0.46
C LEU A 172 2.60 -0.33 -0.35
N GLU A 173 2.04 0.14 0.75
CA GLU A 173 1.85 1.56 1.02
C GLU A 173 3.17 2.29 1.24
N ASP A 174 4.13 1.66 1.93
CA ASP A 174 5.46 2.25 2.14
C ASP A 174 6.24 2.41 0.82
N ILE A 175 6.19 1.41 -0.06
CA ILE A 175 6.79 1.51 -1.40
C ILE A 175 6.11 2.60 -2.21
N ARG A 176 4.77 2.61 -2.21
CA ARG A 176 3.97 3.60 -2.92
C ARG A 176 4.33 5.03 -2.52
N LYS A 177 4.44 5.32 -1.22
CA LYS A 177 4.81 6.67 -0.74
C LYS A 177 6.12 7.18 -1.32
N GLU A 178 7.10 6.30 -1.53
CA GLU A 178 8.38 6.70 -2.11
C GLU A 178 8.29 6.89 -3.64
N ILE A 179 7.47 6.09 -4.33
CA ILE A 179 7.17 6.26 -5.76
C ILE A 179 6.41 7.57 -6.01
N ASP A 180 5.37 7.85 -5.23
CA ASP A 180 4.55 9.06 -5.37
C ASP A 180 5.40 10.34 -5.19
N LYS A 181 6.38 10.31 -4.28
CA LYS A 181 7.33 11.43 -4.12
C LYS A 181 8.31 11.53 -5.29
N LEU A 182 8.71 10.40 -5.87
CA LEU A 182 9.56 10.36 -7.05
C LEU A 182 8.85 10.94 -8.29
N GLU A 183 7.55 10.67 -8.43
CA GLU A 183 6.69 11.22 -9.48
C GLU A 183 6.69 12.76 -9.52
N LEU A 184 6.79 13.40 -8.35
CA LEU A 184 6.83 14.86 -8.22
C LEU A 184 8.18 15.47 -8.64
N ILE A 185 9.25 14.67 -8.61
CA ILE A 185 10.61 15.12 -8.87
C ILE A 185 11.01 14.85 -10.32
N VAL A 186 10.61 13.70 -10.85
CA VAL A 186 10.96 13.27 -12.20
C VAL A 186 10.20 14.10 -13.24
N GLU A 187 10.89 14.45 -14.33
CA GLU A 187 10.28 15.15 -15.45
C GLU A 187 9.08 14.39 -16.01
N ASP A 188 7.99 15.11 -16.21
CA ASP A 188 6.69 14.58 -16.64
C ASP A 188 6.77 13.74 -17.93
N ASN A 189 7.51 14.24 -18.94
CA ASN A 189 7.68 13.57 -20.23
C ASN A 189 8.40 12.21 -20.14
N LEU A 190 9.17 11.98 -19.08
CA LEU A 190 9.88 10.72 -18.86
C LEU A 190 9.05 9.73 -18.04
N TRP A 191 8.04 10.21 -17.31
CA TRP A 191 7.24 9.38 -16.44
C TRP A 191 6.32 8.47 -17.27
N THR A 192 6.51 7.16 -17.16
CA THR A 192 5.86 6.20 -18.07
C THR A 192 4.41 5.89 -17.73
N LEU A 193 3.99 6.18 -16.50
CA LEU A 193 2.63 5.90 -16.04
C LEU A 193 1.77 7.16 -16.13
N PRO A 194 0.49 7.05 -16.55
CA PRO A 194 -0.40 8.20 -16.55
C PRO A 194 -0.59 8.72 -15.12
N LYS A 195 -0.45 10.02 -14.94
CA LYS A 195 -0.63 10.66 -13.64
C LYS A 195 -2.10 10.72 -13.28
N TYR A 196 -2.41 10.84 -11.98
CA TYR A 196 -3.80 10.91 -11.51
C TYR A 196 -4.63 12.00 -12.20
N ARG A 197 -4.02 13.16 -12.47
CA ARG A 197 -4.69 14.25 -13.19
C ARG A 197 -5.14 13.85 -14.60
N GLU A 198 -4.39 12.96 -15.25
CA GLU A 198 -4.67 12.50 -16.61
C GLU A 198 -5.78 11.45 -16.58
N LEU A 199 -5.65 10.49 -15.66
CA LEU A 199 -6.67 9.45 -15.44
C LEU A 199 -8.04 10.02 -15.04
N LEU A 200 -8.07 11.13 -14.29
CA LEU A 200 -9.31 11.69 -13.76
C LEU A 200 -9.96 12.72 -14.68
N PHE A 201 -9.19 13.45 -15.49
CA PHE A 201 -9.71 14.64 -16.19
C PHE A 201 -9.46 14.65 -17.70
N ILE A 202 -8.53 13.85 -18.22
CA ILE A 202 -8.25 13.80 -19.67
C ILE A 202 -9.11 12.68 -20.27
N ARG A 203 -10.09 13.08 -21.09
CA ARG A 203 -10.93 12.20 -21.90
C ARG A 203 -10.41 12.12 -23.32
#